data_AF-A0A6A5V5Z2-F1
#
_entry.id   AF-A0A6A5V5Z2-F1
#
_cell.length_a   1.000
_cell.length_b   1.000
_cell.length_c   1.000
_cell.angle_alpha   90.00
_cell.angle_beta   90.00
_cell.angle_gamma   90.00
#
_symmetry.space_group_name_H-M   'P 1'
#
loop_
_entity.id
_entity.type
_entity.pdbx_description
1 polymer ?
#
loop_
_entity_poly.entity_id
_entity_poly.type
_entity_poly.pdbx_seq_one_letter_code
_entity_poly.pdbx_strand_id
1 'polypeptide(L)'
;MTNAANRLQGHADLTKLIRLRAREIKPDGHLLLVLATSNASSTKLHLEALFTAVGKCFKDDIITEQQYHAFSGPWFFPTEKDLRQILSAVRDDWPLPAPWMYPVISHPAWAKLQRSEKTYRDYEVYAEDMVDFIMSVATDTLVRAWRCGVSNDLQVLSAEEEKFLEEFKSRYKETLLSEPLRSRRGEGSWLVARLVRRSEGQTLEIMARL
;
A
#
# COMPACT_ATOMS: atom_id res chain seq x y z
N MET A 1 -7.84 5.85 -1.06
CA MET A 1 -8.99 4.91 -1.11
C MET A 1 -8.88 4.10 -2.39
N THR A 2 -9.03 2.78 -2.30
CA THR A 2 -9.01 1.90 -3.48
C THR A 2 -10.26 2.13 -4.33
N ASN A 3 -10.13 2.43 -5.62
CA ASN A 3 -11.30 2.52 -6.51
C ASN A 3 -11.93 1.12 -6.72
N ALA A 4 -13.19 1.07 -7.16
CA ALA A 4 -13.92 -0.20 -7.26
C ALA A 4 -13.23 -1.20 -8.21
N ALA A 5 -12.63 -0.72 -9.30
CA ALA A 5 -11.89 -1.54 -10.26
C ALA A 5 -10.65 -2.19 -9.62
N ASN A 6 -9.84 -1.42 -8.90
CA ASN A 6 -8.66 -1.91 -8.19
C ASN A 6 -9.04 -2.91 -7.09
N ARG A 7 -10.19 -2.72 -6.43
CA ARG A 7 -10.69 -3.68 -5.43
C ARG A 7 -11.04 -5.02 -6.06
N LEU A 8 -11.75 -5.01 -7.19
CA LEU A 8 -12.10 -6.22 -7.94
C LEU A 8 -10.85 -6.93 -8.46
N GLN A 9 -9.94 -6.18 -9.08
CA GLN A 9 -8.68 -6.71 -9.61
C GLN A 9 -7.80 -7.30 -8.50
N GLY A 10 -7.57 -6.54 -7.43
CA GLY A 10 -6.78 -7.00 -6.28
C GLY A 10 -7.38 -8.21 -5.57
N HIS A 11 -8.71 -8.30 -5.49
CA HIS A 11 -9.39 -9.50 -4.99
C HIS A 11 -9.11 -10.72 -5.89
N ALA A 12 -9.23 -10.56 -7.21
CA ALA A 12 -8.94 -11.62 -8.17
C ALA A 12 -7.48 -12.07 -8.11
N ASP A 13 -6.54 -11.11 -8.08
CA ASP A 13 -5.11 -11.37 -8.05
C ASP A 13 -4.67 -12.08 -6.76
N LEU A 14 -5.12 -11.60 -5.60
CA LEU A 14 -4.77 -12.22 -4.33
C LEU A 14 -5.39 -13.63 -4.20
N THR A 15 -6.63 -13.82 -4.67
CA THR A 15 -7.26 -15.15 -4.73
C THR A 15 -6.43 -16.09 -5.62
N LYS A 16 -6.04 -15.63 -6.81
CA LYS A 16 -5.23 -16.40 -7.76
C LYS A 16 -3.86 -16.74 -7.15
N LEU A 17 -3.19 -15.78 -6.53
CA LEU A 17 -1.90 -15.99 -5.86
C LEU A 17 -2.00 -17.10 -4.81
N ILE A 18 -2.98 -17.02 -3.91
CA ILE A 18 -3.13 -18.00 -2.82
C ILE A 18 -3.44 -19.41 -3.38
N ARG A 19 -4.27 -19.52 -4.42
CA ARG A 19 -4.49 -20.81 -5.11
C ARG A 19 -3.23 -21.37 -5.74
N LEU A 20 -2.43 -20.53 -6.40
CA LEU A 20 -1.18 -20.97 -7.01
C LEU A 20 -0.19 -21.44 -5.95
N ARG A 21 -0.07 -20.73 -4.83
CA ARG A 21 0.80 -21.14 -3.71
C ARG A 21 0.44 -22.51 -3.15
N ALA A 22 -0.84 -22.91 -3.16
CA ALA A 22 -1.27 -24.23 -2.69
C ALA A 22 -0.78 -25.40 -3.56
N ARG A 23 -0.41 -25.13 -4.82
CA ARG A 23 0.15 -26.15 -5.72
C ARG A 23 1.65 -26.34 -5.53
N GLU A 24 2.32 -25.34 -4.95
CA GLU A 24 3.76 -25.32 -4.77
C GLU A 24 4.17 -25.75 -3.36
N ILE A 25 3.31 -25.45 -2.37
CA ILE A 25 3.55 -25.76 -0.96
C ILE A 25 3.04 -27.18 -0.68
N LYS A 26 3.93 -28.01 -0.11
CA LYS A 26 3.59 -29.37 0.32
C LYS A 26 2.47 -29.37 1.37
N PRO A 27 1.69 -30.46 1.49
CA PRO A 27 0.78 -30.66 2.61
C PRO A 27 1.42 -30.34 3.97
N ASP A 28 0.64 -29.75 4.87
CA ASP A 28 1.06 -29.21 6.19
C ASP A 28 2.10 -28.06 6.14
N GLY A 29 2.54 -27.66 4.95
CA GLY A 29 3.38 -26.49 4.75
C GLY A 29 2.67 -25.18 5.12
N HIS A 30 3.47 -24.15 5.36
CA HIS A 30 2.98 -22.86 5.84
C HIS A 30 3.17 -21.75 4.81
N LEU A 31 2.16 -20.87 4.73
CA LEU A 31 2.26 -19.60 4.03
C LEU A 31 1.97 -18.48 5.03
N LEU A 32 2.95 -17.61 5.24
CA LEU A 32 2.76 -16.38 6.01
C LEU A 32 2.42 -15.25 5.05
N LEU A 33 1.22 -14.68 5.19
CA LEU A 33 0.74 -13.54 4.44
C LEU A 33 0.89 -12.28 5.30
N VAL A 34 1.59 -11.27 4.76
CA VAL A 34 1.70 -9.93 5.34
C VAL A 34 1.22 -8.93 4.31
N LEU A 35 0.09 -8.28 4.55
CA LEU A 35 -0.59 -7.41 3.58
C LEU A 35 -0.87 -6.04 4.19
N ALA A 36 -0.59 -4.96 3.47
CA ALA A 36 -1.01 -3.63 3.89
C ALA A 36 -2.54 -3.53 3.86
N THR A 37 -3.14 -2.91 4.88
CA THR A 37 -4.60 -2.70 4.99
C THR A 37 -4.91 -1.23 5.23
N SER A 38 -6.19 -0.87 5.08
CA SER A 38 -6.65 0.50 5.28
C SER A 38 -7.12 0.82 6.71
N ASN A 39 -6.83 -0.03 7.69
CA ASN A 39 -7.38 0.11 9.05
C ASN A 39 -6.64 1.17 9.90
N ALA A 40 -5.43 1.59 9.50
CA ALA A 40 -4.70 2.64 10.21
C ALA A 40 -5.27 4.02 9.88
N SER A 41 -5.42 4.85 10.92
CA SER A 41 -6.04 6.16 10.81
C SER A 41 -5.24 7.12 9.94
N SER A 42 -3.91 7.04 9.96
CA SER A 42 -3.05 7.97 9.22
C SER A 42 -2.72 7.52 7.79
N THR A 43 -2.87 6.23 7.44
CA THR A 43 -2.66 5.75 6.06
C THR A 43 -3.57 6.49 5.08
N LYS A 44 -4.83 6.73 5.45
CA LYS A 44 -5.77 7.50 4.62
C LYS A 44 -5.28 8.94 4.42
N LEU A 45 -4.80 9.58 5.49
CA LEU A 45 -4.32 10.96 5.47
C LEU A 45 -3.06 11.12 4.60
N HIS A 46 -2.10 10.20 4.67
CA HIS A 46 -0.89 10.26 3.84
C HIS A 46 -1.18 10.01 2.36
N LEU A 47 -2.15 9.15 2.04
CA LEU A 47 -2.64 8.97 0.66
C LEU A 47 -3.36 10.23 0.16
N GLU A 48 -4.22 10.84 0.97
CA GLU A 48 -4.89 12.11 0.65
C GLU A 48 -3.87 13.23 0.41
N ALA A 49 -2.80 13.27 1.21
CA ALA A 49 -1.69 14.21 1.02
C ALA A 49 -0.98 14.01 -0.32
N LEU A 50 -0.79 12.75 -0.75
CA LEU A 50 -0.18 12.41 -2.03
C LEU A 50 -1.07 12.89 -3.19
N PHE A 51 -2.39 12.63 -3.14
CA PHE A 51 -3.32 13.15 -4.16
C PHE A 51 -3.40 14.68 -4.14
N THR A 52 -3.29 15.30 -2.97
CA THR A 52 -3.23 16.76 -2.83
C THR A 52 -2.00 17.34 -3.52
N ALA A 53 -0.84 16.70 -3.38
CA ALA A 53 0.40 17.11 -4.05
C ALA A 53 0.30 16.99 -5.58
N VAL A 54 -0.30 15.90 -6.09
CA VAL A 54 -0.61 15.77 -7.53
C VAL A 54 -1.56 16.88 -7.99
N GLY A 55 -2.61 17.17 -7.22
CA GLY A 55 -3.55 18.25 -7.52
C GLY A 55 -2.91 19.64 -7.52
N LYS A 56 -1.91 19.89 -6.66
CA LYS A 56 -1.09 21.11 -6.71
C LYS A 56 -0.26 21.19 -8.00
N CYS A 57 0.40 20.09 -8.39
CA CYS A 57 1.15 20.04 -9.64
C CYS A 57 0.27 20.35 -10.86
N PHE A 58 -0.99 19.89 -10.85
CA PHE A 58 -1.95 20.21 -11.91
C PHE A 58 -2.37 21.69 -11.88
N LYS A 59 -2.67 22.25 -10.70
CA LYS A 59 -3.06 23.66 -10.57
C LYS A 59 -1.95 24.65 -10.96
N ASP A 60 -0.71 24.24 -10.78
CA ASP A 60 0.48 25.04 -11.09
C ASP A 60 1.01 24.79 -12.52
N ASP A 61 0.23 24.14 -13.38
CA ASP A 61 0.56 23.81 -14.77
C ASP A 61 1.85 22.98 -14.95
N ILE A 62 2.26 22.22 -13.92
CA ILE A 62 3.43 21.31 -13.99
C ILE A 62 3.07 20.03 -14.76
N ILE A 63 1.82 19.56 -14.59
CA ILE A 63 1.27 18.42 -15.34
C ILE A 63 0.02 18.86 -16.10
N THR A 64 -0.20 18.24 -17.26
CA THR A 64 -1.40 18.43 -18.09
C THR A 64 -2.63 17.74 -17.49
N GLU A 65 -3.83 18.13 -17.95
CA GLU A 65 -5.09 17.46 -17.60
C GLU A 65 -5.04 15.95 -17.91
N GLN A 66 -4.47 15.58 -19.06
CA GLN A 66 -4.34 14.18 -19.45
C GLN A 66 -3.46 13.39 -18.46
N GLN A 67 -2.33 13.95 -18.04
CA GLN A 67 -1.42 13.33 -17.07
C GLN A 67 -2.04 13.25 -15.67
N TYR A 68 -2.79 14.29 -15.27
CA TYR A 68 -3.53 14.29 -14.01
C TYR A 68 -4.57 13.16 -13.97
N HIS A 69 -5.34 12.97 -15.04
CA HIS A 69 -6.32 11.88 -15.14
C HIS A 69 -5.69 10.50 -15.33
N ALA A 70 -4.47 10.41 -15.87
CA ALA A 70 -3.72 9.17 -15.96
C ALA A 70 -3.20 8.69 -14.59
N PHE A 71 -3.19 9.56 -13.56
CA PHE A 71 -2.75 9.19 -12.22
C PHE A 71 -3.75 8.26 -11.53
N SER A 72 -3.49 6.95 -11.64
CA SER A 72 -4.25 5.90 -10.97
C SER A 72 -3.30 4.89 -10.33
N GLY A 73 -3.17 4.93 -9.00
CA GLY A 73 -2.35 3.98 -8.27
C GLY A 73 -2.94 2.56 -8.33
N PRO A 74 -2.17 1.52 -8.70
CA PRO A 74 -2.65 0.14 -8.79
C PRO A 74 -2.74 -0.55 -7.41
N TRP A 75 -3.02 0.20 -6.35
CA TRP A 75 -2.92 -0.29 -4.98
C TRP A 75 -4.26 -0.85 -4.50
N PHE A 76 -4.20 -2.08 -3.99
CA PHE A 76 -5.30 -2.74 -3.31
C PHE A 76 -4.95 -2.93 -1.83
N PHE A 77 -5.68 -2.23 -0.96
CA PHE A 77 -5.61 -2.40 0.49
C PHE A 77 -6.82 -3.21 0.96
N PRO A 78 -6.71 -4.54 1.13
CA PRO A 78 -7.82 -5.38 1.55
C PRO A 78 -8.35 -4.99 2.93
N THR A 79 -9.67 -5.04 3.08
CA THR A 79 -10.35 -5.05 4.38
C THR A 79 -10.43 -6.47 4.92
N GLU A 80 -10.78 -6.61 6.21
CA GLU A 80 -11.08 -7.92 6.78
C GLU A 80 -12.15 -8.68 5.99
N LYS A 81 -13.18 -7.96 5.52
CA LYS A 81 -14.26 -8.54 4.72
C LYS A 81 -13.73 -9.10 3.40
N ASP A 82 -12.86 -8.36 2.71
CA ASP A 82 -12.25 -8.84 1.46
C ASP A 82 -11.46 -10.12 1.70
N LEU A 83 -10.68 -10.17 2.78
CA LEU A 83 -9.86 -11.35 3.10
C LEU A 83 -10.71 -12.55 3.48
N ARG A 84 -11.79 -12.36 4.24
CA ARG A 84 -12.75 -13.43 4.53
C ARG A 84 -13.33 -14.01 3.24
N GLN A 85 -13.67 -13.17 2.27
CA GLN A 85 -14.19 -13.61 0.97
C GLN A 85 -13.14 -14.38 0.16
N ILE A 86 -11.94 -13.82 0.04
CA ILE A 86 -10.79 -14.43 -0.67
C ILE A 86 -10.46 -15.80 -0.06
N LEU A 87 -10.34 -15.88 1.27
CA LEU A 87 -9.98 -17.10 1.97
C LEU A 87 -11.09 -18.15 1.91
N SER A 88 -12.36 -17.73 1.92
CA SER A 88 -13.48 -18.63 1.68
C SER A 88 -13.43 -19.25 0.28
N ALA A 89 -13.00 -18.49 -0.73
CA ALA A 89 -12.87 -18.95 -2.11
C ALA A 89 -11.72 -19.93 -2.36
N VAL A 90 -10.83 -20.12 -1.39
CA VAL A 90 -9.65 -21.01 -1.45
C VAL A 90 -9.61 -21.99 -0.27
N ARG A 91 -10.72 -22.13 0.46
CA ARG A 91 -10.82 -22.89 1.71
C ARG A 91 -10.49 -24.39 1.56
N ASP A 92 -10.71 -24.91 0.36
CA ASP A 92 -10.48 -26.32 0.04
C ASP A 92 -8.99 -26.63 0.04
N ASP A 93 -8.17 -25.63 -0.31
CA ASP A 93 -6.72 -25.74 -0.26
C ASP A 93 -6.12 -25.27 1.07
N TRP A 94 -6.74 -24.24 1.64
CA TRP A 94 -6.29 -23.53 2.83
C TRP A 94 -7.45 -23.48 3.84
N PRO A 95 -7.53 -24.43 4.80
CA PRO A 95 -8.51 -24.34 5.88
C PRO A 95 -8.43 -22.96 6.53
N LEU A 96 -9.57 -22.43 6.96
CA LEU A 96 -9.64 -21.06 7.49
C LEU A 96 -8.57 -20.87 8.58
N PRO A 97 -7.73 -19.82 8.48
CA PRO A 97 -6.64 -19.64 9.40
C PRO A 97 -7.13 -19.44 10.84
N ALA A 98 -6.40 -20.04 11.79
CA ALA A 98 -6.41 -19.60 13.19
C ALA A 98 -5.87 -18.15 13.27
N PRO A 99 -6.19 -17.37 14.32
CA PRO A 99 -6.49 -15.94 14.22
C PRO A 99 -5.43 -15.12 13.49
N TRP A 100 -5.88 -14.25 12.58
CA TRP A 100 -5.04 -13.21 11.98
C TRP A 100 -4.88 -12.01 12.92
N MET A 101 -3.79 -11.28 12.74
CA MET A 101 -3.47 -10.08 13.51
C MET A 101 -3.51 -8.84 12.62
N TYR A 102 -3.82 -7.69 13.24
CA TYR A 102 -3.79 -6.37 12.60
C TYR A 102 -2.79 -5.43 13.26
N PRO A 103 -1.47 -5.69 13.20
CA PRO A 103 -0.49 -4.77 13.76
C PRO A 103 -0.57 -3.42 13.05
N VAL A 104 -0.55 -2.36 13.85
CA VAL A 104 -0.31 -0.99 13.40
C VAL A 104 1.14 -0.67 13.68
N ILE A 105 1.91 -0.41 12.63
CA ILE A 105 3.34 -0.16 12.72
C ILE A 105 3.57 1.31 12.39
N SER A 106 4.26 2.01 13.29
CA SER A 106 4.67 3.40 13.06
C SER A 106 5.88 3.44 12.14
N HIS A 107 5.92 4.42 11.23
CA HIS A 107 7.11 4.67 10.43
C HIS A 107 8.29 5.01 11.36
N PRO A 108 9.51 4.48 11.13
CA PRO A 108 10.65 4.70 12.01
C PRO A 108 10.98 6.19 12.24
N ALA A 109 10.72 7.04 11.25
CA ALA A 109 10.92 8.49 11.36
C ALA A 109 10.08 9.13 12.49
N TRP A 110 8.92 8.55 12.82
CA TRP A 110 8.12 9.03 13.94
C TRP A 110 8.85 8.88 15.27
N ALA A 111 9.52 7.75 15.49
CA ALA A 111 10.28 7.53 16.72
C ALA A 111 11.46 8.51 16.85
N LYS A 112 12.11 8.87 15.73
CA LYS A 112 13.14 9.92 15.70
C LYS A 112 12.57 11.27 16.12
N LEU A 113 11.45 11.69 15.51
CA LEU A 113 10.76 12.94 15.85
C LEU A 113 10.29 12.99 17.31
N GLN A 114 9.82 11.87 17.87
CA GLN A 114 9.38 11.85 19.27
C GLN A 114 10.51 12.10 20.26
N ARG A 115 11.73 11.66 19.92
CA ARG A 115 12.94 11.83 20.73
C ARG A 115 13.63 13.18 20.52
N SER A 116 13.23 13.96 19.52
CA SER A 116 13.80 15.28 19.26
C SER A 116 13.09 16.38 20.05
N GLU A 117 13.66 17.58 19.96
CA GLU A 117 13.14 18.81 20.56
C GLU A 117 11.86 19.31 19.89
N LYS A 118 11.49 18.75 18.73
CA LYS A 118 10.31 19.12 17.92
C LYS A 118 10.40 20.57 17.44
N THR A 119 11.61 21.00 17.08
CA THR A 119 11.84 22.25 16.33
C THR A 119 11.23 22.13 14.93
N TYR A 120 11.07 23.26 14.23
CA TYR A 120 10.62 23.23 12.84
C TYR A 120 11.52 22.35 11.97
N ARG A 121 12.84 22.40 12.18
CA ARG A 121 13.82 21.56 11.47
C ARG A 121 13.59 20.07 11.70
N ASP A 122 13.22 19.65 12.90
CA ASP A 122 12.91 18.25 13.19
C ASP A 122 11.71 17.75 12.38
N TYR A 123 10.69 18.60 12.21
CA TYR A 123 9.54 18.28 11.36
C TYR A 123 9.90 18.24 9.88
N GLU A 124 10.82 19.08 9.41
CA GLU A 124 11.32 19.00 8.04
C GLU A 124 12.03 17.67 7.77
N VAL A 125 12.90 17.23 8.68
CA VAL A 125 13.59 15.94 8.57
C VAL A 125 12.60 14.78 8.60
N TYR A 126 11.59 14.85 9.47
CA TYR A 126 10.51 13.86 9.48
C TYR A 126 9.74 13.83 8.15
N ALA A 127 9.41 15.01 7.60
CA ALA A 127 8.72 15.10 6.32
C ALA A 127 9.57 14.58 5.16
N GLU A 128 10.88 14.85 5.15
CA GLU A 128 11.85 14.30 4.19
C GLU A 128 11.87 12.76 4.24
N ASP A 129 12.02 12.17 5.44
CA ASP A 129 11.98 10.71 5.62
C ASP A 129 10.66 10.10 5.07
N MET A 130 9.53 10.80 5.25
CA MET A 130 8.22 10.36 4.74
C MET A 130 8.08 10.53 3.22
N VAL A 131 8.66 11.60 2.65
CA VAL A 131 8.71 11.82 1.19
C VAL A 131 9.50 10.68 0.55
N ASP A 132 10.70 10.38 1.04
CA ASP A 132 11.55 9.33 0.49
C ASP A 132 10.86 7.97 0.53
N PHE A 133 10.22 7.64 1.66
CA PHE A 133 9.44 6.41 1.80
C PHE A 133 8.33 6.33 0.74
N ILE A 134 7.56 7.40 0.55
CA ILE A 134 6.46 7.40 -0.42
C ILE A 134 6.97 7.37 -1.85
N MET A 135 8.05 8.11 -2.17
CA MET A 135 8.65 8.10 -3.50
C MET A 135 9.17 6.72 -3.87
N SER A 136 9.70 5.94 -2.91
CA SER A 136 10.13 4.56 -3.17
C SER A 136 9.01 3.64 -3.66
N VAL A 137 7.74 3.98 -3.39
CA VAL A 137 6.56 3.20 -3.79
C VAL A 137 5.79 3.84 -4.94
N ALA A 138 5.79 5.18 -5.02
CA ALA A 138 4.93 5.94 -5.92
C ALA A 138 5.61 6.41 -7.22
N THR A 139 6.95 6.42 -7.29
CA THR A 139 7.69 6.95 -8.47
C THR A 139 7.22 6.33 -9.77
N ASP A 140 7.14 5.01 -9.85
CA ASP A 140 6.69 4.31 -11.05
C ASP A 140 5.28 4.72 -11.49
N THR A 141 4.38 4.94 -10.52
CA THR A 141 3.00 5.35 -10.81
C THR A 141 2.97 6.80 -11.33
N LEU A 142 3.76 7.68 -10.71
CA LEU A 142 3.88 9.08 -11.13
C LEU A 142 4.45 9.21 -12.54
N VAL A 143 5.52 8.47 -12.86
CA VAL A 143 6.15 8.48 -14.20
C VAL A 143 5.22 7.86 -15.24
N ARG A 144 4.52 6.76 -14.92
CA ARG A 144 3.52 6.18 -15.85
C ARG A 144 2.39 7.16 -16.15
N ALA A 145 1.93 7.90 -15.15
CA ALA A 145 0.93 8.94 -15.31
C ALA A 145 1.45 10.11 -16.16
N TRP A 146 2.69 10.55 -15.90
CA TRP A 146 3.38 11.55 -16.72
C TRP A 146 3.46 11.15 -18.20
N ARG A 147 3.70 9.86 -18.46
CA ARG A 147 3.74 9.30 -19.82
C ARG A 147 2.37 8.97 -20.40
N CYS A 148 1.28 9.28 -19.71
CA CYS A 148 -0.09 8.92 -20.11
C CYS A 148 -0.26 7.41 -20.43
N GLY A 149 0.53 6.54 -19.79
CA GLY A 149 0.50 5.09 -20.01
C GLY A 149 1.17 4.59 -21.30
N VAL A 150 1.88 5.44 -22.05
CA VAL A 150 2.46 5.10 -23.36
C VAL A 150 3.70 4.18 -23.28
N SER A 151 4.45 4.21 -22.17
CA SER A 151 5.66 3.38 -22.00
C SER A 151 5.74 2.73 -20.63
N ASN A 152 6.21 1.48 -20.61
CA ASN A 152 6.48 0.69 -19.41
C ASN A 152 7.96 0.70 -18.99
N ASP A 153 8.85 1.32 -19.78
CA ASP A 153 10.30 1.30 -19.53
C ASP A 153 10.71 2.41 -18.56
N LEU A 154 10.81 2.07 -17.28
CA LEU A 154 11.16 3.02 -16.22
C LEU A 154 12.66 3.08 -15.93
N GLN A 155 13.50 2.45 -16.76
CA GLN A 155 14.94 2.36 -16.47
C GLN A 155 15.70 3.67 -16.71
N VAL A 156 15.18 4.54 -17.59
CA VAL A 156 15.76 5.85 -17.88
C VAL A 156 14.66 6.91 -17.80
N LEU A 157 14.84 7.86 -16.89
CA LEU A 157 13.98 9.04 -16.77
C LEU A 157 14.48 10.12 -17.72
N SER A 158 13.55 10.86 -18.33
CA SER A 158 13.91 12.11 -19.02
C SER A 158 14.18 13.22 -18.02
N ALA A 159 14.89 14.28 -18.45
CA ALA A 159 15.16 15.43 -17.58
C ALA A 159 13.86 16.11 -17.11
N GLU A 160 12.80 16.09 -17.93
CA GLU A 160 11.47 16.60 -17.58
C GLU A 160 10.78 15.72 -16.53
N GLU A 161 10.97 14.40 -16.61
CA GLU A 161 10.44 13.45 -15.62
C GLU A 161 11.12 13.62 -14.27
N GLU A 162 12.45 13.76 -14.26
CA GLU A 162 13.20 14.08 -13.04
C GLU A 162 12.74 15.39 -12.43
N LYS A 163 12.61 16.44 -13.25
CA LYS A 163 12.12 17.75 -12.81
C LYS A 163 10.72 17.64 -12.21
N PHE A 164 9.80 16.92 -12.84
CA PHE A 164 8.46 16.68 -12.32
C PHE A 164 8.50 15.98 -10.96
N LEU A 165 9.31 14.94 -10.80
CA LEU A 165 9.42 14.21 -9.54
C LEU A 165 9.95 15.12 -8.42
N GLU A 166 10.92 16.00 -8.71
CA GLU A 166 11.41 16.98 -7.74
C GLU A 166 10.34 18.01 -7.33
N GLU A 167 9.59 18.54 -8.30
CA GLU A 167 8.46 19.42 -8.01
C GLU A 167 7.40 18.71 -7.15
N PHE A 168 7.06 17.47 -7.51
CA PHE A 168 6.13 16.65 -6.74
C PHE A 168 6.61 16.43 -5.31
N LYS A 169 7.88 16.06 -5.11
CA LYS A 169 8.49 15.89 -3.77
C LYS A 169 8.35 17.16 -2.94
N SER A 170 8.64 18.32 -3.53
CA SER A 170 8.49 19.62 -2.89
C SER A 170 7.04 19.86 -2.43
N ARG A 171 6.06 19.69 -3.33
CA ARG A 171 4.63 19.87 -3.00
C ARG A 171 4.12 18.86 -1.98
N TYR A 172 4.63 17.64 -2.01
CA TYR A 172 4.28 16.61 -1.04
C TYR A 172 4.85 16.95 0.34
N LYS A 173 6.12 17.38 0.42
CA LYS A 173 6.75 17.86 1.65
C LYS A 173 5.99 19.03 2.27
N GLU A 174 5.64 20.05 1.48
CA GLU A 174 4.80 21.16 1.93
C GLU A 174 3.48 20.69 2.55
N THR A 175 2.85 19.70 1.91
CA THR A 175 1.58 19.14 2.38
C THR A 175 1.77 18.42 3.71
N LEU A 176 2.83 17.63 3.88
CA LEU A 176 3.17 16.98 5.14
C LEU A 176 3.49 17.98 6.27
N LEU A 177 4.08 19.12 5.96
CA LEU A 177 4.40 20.18 6.92
C LEU A 177 3.20 21.05 7.33
N SER A 178 2.04 20.88 6.68
CA SER A 178 0.83 21.60 7.04
C SER A 178 0.24 21.11 8.38
N GLU A 179 -0.47 21.99 9.09
CA GLU A 179 -1.07 21.72 10.41
C GLU A 179 -1.87 20.39 10.54
N PRO A 180 -2.64 19.91 9.53
CA PRO A 180 -3.33 18.63 9.69
C PRO A 180 -2.40 17.41 9.74
N LEU A 181 -1.15 17.52 9.27
CA LEU A 181 -0.24 16.39 9.03
C LEU A 181 1.11 16.49 9.77
N ARG A 182 1.59 17.71 10.06
CA ARG A 182 2.92 17.94 10.63
C ARG A 182 3.19 17.12 11.90
N SER A 183 2.18 17.03 12.77
CA SER A 183 2.24 16.29 14.03
C SER A 183 1.56 14.92 13.98
N ARG A 184 1.17 14.45 12.79
CA ARG A 184 0.55 13.13 12.63
C ARG A 184 1.59 12.05 12.53
N ARG A 185 1.38 11.00 13.32
CA ARG A 185 2.14 9.76 13.24
C ARG A 185 1.92 9.09 11.89
N GLY A 186 2.99 8.89 11.12
CA GLY A 186 2.98 8.00 9.97
C GLY A 186 2.84 6.57 10.45
N GLU A 187 1.74 5.90 10.08
CA GLU A 187 1.45 4.53 10.45
C GLU A 187 0.88 3.75 9.26
N GLY A 188 1.30 2.49 9.17
CA GLY A 188 0.71 1.50 8.28
C GLY A 188 -0.01 0.44 9.12
N SER A 189 -1.23 0.07 8.72
CA SER A 189 -1.86 -1.13 9.26
C SER A 189 -1.56 -2.30 8.36
N TRP A 190 -1.20 -3.42 8.96
CA TRP A 190 -0.88 -4.64 8.25
C TRP A 190 -1.79 -5.75 8.75
N LEU A 191 -2.18 -6.65 7.86
CA LEU A 191 -2.74 -7.94 8.22
C LEU A 191 -1.63 -8.97 8.17
N VAL A 192 -1.54 -9.78 9.22
CA VAL A 192 -0.68 -10.96 9.28
C VAL A 192 -1.55 -12.19 9.45
N ALA A 193 -1.46 -13.13 8.51
CA ALA A 193 -2.18 -14.41 8.56
C ALA A 193 -1.24 -15.57 8.25
N ARG A 194 -1.33 -16.64 9.05
CA ARG A 194 -0.66 -17.91 8.76
C ARG A 194 -1.67 -18.87 8.17
N LEU A 195 -1.46 -19.28 6.92
CA LEU A 195 -2.21 -20.34 6.28
C LEU A 195 -1.42 -21.66 6.42
N VAL A 196 -2.14 -22.75 6.68
CA VAL A 196 -1.58 -24.11 6.71
C VAL A 196 -2.16 -24.86 5.54
N ARG A 197 -1.32 -25.48 4.71
CA ARG A 197 -1.77 -26.25 3.55
C ARG A 197 -2.51 -27.49 4.04
N ARG A 198 -3.74 -27.69 3.56
CA ARG A 198 -4.53 -28.89 3.88
C ARG A 198 -3.72 -30.16 3.60
N SER A 199 -3.68 -31.07 4.55
CA SER A 199 -3.23 -32.45 4.37
C SER A 199 -4.42 -33.40 4.19
N GLU A 200 -4.20 -34.52 3.51
CA GLU A 200 -5.24 -35.53 3.27
C GLU A 200 -5.85 -36.04 4.59
N GLY A 201 -5.05 -36.10 5.67
CA GLY A 201 -5.47 -36.50 7.02
C GLY A 201 -6.40 -35.52 7.75
N GLN A 202 -6.34 -34.21 7.45
CA GLN A 202 -7.24 -33.20 8.06
C GLN A 202 -8.69 -33.31 7.57
N THR A 203 -8.93 -34.01 6.46
CA THR A 203 -10.27 -34.21 5.88
C THR A 203 -11.17 -35.02 6.81
N LEU A 204 -10.61 -35.96 7.58
CA LEU A 204 -11.36 -36.86 8.46
C LEU A 204 -11.79 -36.18 9.77
N GLU A 205 -10.97 -35.28 10.34
CA GLU A 205 -11.31 -34.62 11.61
C GLU A 205 -12.39 -33.54 11.46
N ILE A 206 -12.47 -32.86 10.31
CA ILE A 206 -13.49 -31.82 10.08
C ILE A 206 -14.86 -32.46 9.84
N MET A 207 -14.93 -33.61 9.16
CA MET A 207 -16.18 -34.34 8.99
C MET A 207 -16.68 -35.01 10.26
N ALA A 208 -15.81 -35.31 11.23
CA ALA A 208 -16.20 -35.85 12.53
C ALA A 208 -16.71 -34.77 13.52
N ARG A 209 -16.63 -33.48 13.16
CA ARG A 209 -17.03 -32.33 14.00
C ARG A 209 -18.19 -31.50 13.41
N LEU A 210 -18.77 -31.94 12.30
CA LEU A 210 -20.03 -31.42 11.73
C LEU A 210 -21.13 -32.46 11.95
#